data_AF-A0A7J2WNL9-F1
#
_entry.id   AF-A0A7J2WNL9-F1
#
_cell.length_a   1.000
_cell.length_b   1.000
_cell.length_c   1.000
_cell.angle_alpha   90.00
_cell.angle_beta   90.00
_cell.angle_gamma   90.00
#
_symmetry.space_group_name_H-M   'P 1'
#
loop_
_entity.id
_entity.type
_entity.pdbx_description
1 polymer ?
#
loop_
_entity_poly.entity_id
_entity_poly.type
_entity_poly.pdbx_seq_one_letter_code
_entity_poly.pdbx_strand_id
1 'polypeptide(L)'
;MEVREGGLVAKVSLKDDVKGISLDLELRRDGRLGLKIHEKLSNIKEIFELLERPSWLGEESDSLVRRALLSLVDEKSGDTGE
;
A
#
# COMPACT_ATOMS: atom_id res chain seq x y z
N MET A 1 -2.01 -0.86 -7.81
CA MET A 1 -0.56 -0.65 -7.97
C MET A 1 0.22 -1.90 -7.58
N GLU A 2 1.28 -2.24 -8.32
CA GLU A 2 2.23 -3.30 -7.97
C GLU A 2 3.66 -2.78 -8.10
N VAL A 3 4.48 -2.96 -7.06
CA VAL A 3 5.90 -2.58 -7.04
C VAL A 3 6.74 -3.83 -6.76
N ARG A 4 7.84 -3.98 -7.49
CA ARG A 4 8.72 -5.16 -7.41
C ARG A 4 10.17 -4.74 -7.16
N GLU A 5 10.86 -5.48 -6.32
CA GLU A 5 12.30 -5.31 -6.09
C GLU A 5 12.94 -6.66 -5.73
N GLY A 6 13.83 -7.15 -6.60
CA GLY A 6 14.40 -8.50 -6.46
C GLY A 6 13.32 -9.58 -6.36
N GLY A 7 13.35 -10.36 -5.28
CA GLY A 7 12.33 -11.36 -4.95
C GLY A 7 11.07 -10.80 -4.29
N LEU A 8 11.03 -9.52 -3.92
CA LEU A 8 9.91 -8.90 -3.21
C LEU A 8 8.89 -8.32 -4.19
N VAL A 9 7.61 -8.51 -3.86
CA VAL A 9 6.46 -7.96 -4.61
C VAL A 9 5.48 -7.38 -3.61
N ALA A 10 5.21 -6.08 -3.70
CA ALA A 10 4.16 -5.41 -2.95
C ALA A 10 3.02 -5.05 -3.92
N LYS A 11 1.82 -5.57 -3.63
CA LYS A 11 0.58 -5.23 -4.32
C LYS A 11 -0.27 -4.39 -3.38
N VAL A 12 -0.70 -3.23 -3.86
CA VAL A 12 -1.59 -2.35 -3.13
C VAL A 12 -2.76 -2.00 -4.02
N SER A 13 -3.97 -2.12 -3.49
CA SER A 13 -5.19 -1.67 -4.14
C SER A 13 -6.07 -0.94 -3.15
N LEU A 14 -6.60 0.20 -3.59
CA LEU A 14 -7.71 0.86 -2.94
C LEU A 14 -8.97 0.60 -3.72
N LYS A 15 -10.04 0.29 -3.01
CA LYS A 15 -11.40 0.28 -3.54
C LYS A 15 -12.19 1.34 -2.80
N ASP A 16 -12.72 2.29 -3.55
CA ASP A 16 -13.62 3.29 -3.03
C ASP A 16 -15.05 2.81 -3.28
N ASP A 17 -15.78 2.57 -2.20
CA ASP A 17 -17.17 2.14 -2.23
C ASP A 17 -18.02 3.13 -1.41
N VAL A 18 -19.35 3.06 -1.55
CA VAL A 18 -20.31 3.94 -0.83
C VAL A 18 -20.12 3.92 0.71
N LYS A 19 -19.42 2.90 1.23
CA LYS A 19 -19.17 2.70 2.66
C LYS A 19 -17.77 3.11 3.13
N GLY A 20 -16.93 3.67 2.25
CA GLY A 20 -15.57 4.10 2.55
C GLY A 20 -14.52 3.46 1.65
N ILE A 21 -13.25 3.64 2.02
CA ILE A 21 -12.10 3.21 1.24
C ILE A 21 -11.57 1.89 1.82
N SER A 22 -11.55 0.83 1.04
CA SER A 22 -10.93 -0.43 1.43
C SER A 22 -9.51 -0.51 0.89
N LEU A 23 -8.53 -0.71 1.78
CA LEU A 23 -7.13 -0.93 1.46
C LEU A 23 -6.81 -2.42 1.54
N ASP A 24 -6.39 -2.97 0.40
CA ASP A 24 -5.78 -4.28 0.30
C ASP A 24 -4.29 -4.12 0.01
N LEU A 25 -3.44 -4.59 0.92
CA LEU A 25 -2.00 -4.66 0.75
C LEU A 25 -1.54 -6.11 0.87
N GLU A 26 -0.74 -6.57 -0.09
CA GLU A 26 -0.13 -7.89 -0.11
C GLU A 26 1.36 -7.76 -0.39
N LEU A 27 2.19 -8.26 0.52
CA LEU A 27 3.63 -8.38 0.34
C LEU A 27 4.00 -9.86 0.18
N ARG A 28 4.73 -10.16 -0.89
CA ARG A 28 5.29 -11.48 -1.17
C ARG A 28 6.80 -11.42 -1.29
N ARG A 29 7.45 -12.54 -0.95
CA ARG A 29 8.88 -12.78 -1.17
C ARG A 29 9.05 -14.11 -1.89
N ASP A 30 9.67 -14.08 -3.06
CA ASP A 30 9.92 -15.26 -3.91
C ASP A 30 8.65 -16.09 -4.14
N GLY A 31 7.54 -15.39 -4.39
CA GLY A 31 6.21 -15.96 -4.60
C GLY A 31 5.44 -16.35 -3.33
N ARG A 32 6.09 -16.40 -2.17
CA ARG A 32 5.48 -16.75 -0.88
C ARG A 32 4.82 -15.53 -0.24
N LEU A 33 3.62 -15.71 0.30
CA LEU A 33 2.92 -14.66 1.04
C LEU A 33 3.65 -14.36 2.36
N GLY A 34 4.07 -13.11 2.54
CA GLY A 34 4.71 -12.63 3.77
C GLY A 34 3.74 -11.84 4.64
N LEU A 35 3.09 -10.83 4.05
CA LEU A 35 2.11 -10.00 4.74
C LEU A 35 0.87 -9.82 3.87
N LYS A 36 -0.30 -9.82 4.52
CA LYS A 36 -1.55 -9.37 3.91
C LYS A 36 -2.31 -8.50 4.91
N ILE A 37 -2.64 -7.28 4.48
CA ILE A 37 -3.45 -6.33 5.25
C ILE A 37 -4.72 -6.05 4.46
N HIS A 38 -5.85 -6.10 5.15
CA HIS A 38 -7.13 -5.63 4.65
C HIS A 38 -7.72 -4.68 5.70
N GLU A 39 -7.64 -3.38 5.43
CA GLU A 39 -8.10 -2.32 6.34
C GLU A 39 -9.22 -1.53 5.67
N LYS A 40 -10.22 -1.14 6.46
CA LYS A 40 -11.20 -0.14 6.03
C LYS A 40 -10.75 1.21 6.54
N LEU A 41 -10.53 2.12 5.61
CA LEU A 41 -10.18 3.51 5.85
C LEU A 41 -11.44 4.36 5.67
N SER A 42 -11.66 5.27 6.61
CA SER A 42 -12.64 6.34 6.53
C SER A 42 -12.22 7.39 5.49
N ASN A 43 -10.91 7.60 5.30
CA ASN A 43 -10.40 8.52 4.28
C ASN A 43 -8.95 8.20 3.86
N ILE A 44 -8.50 8.81 2.74
CA ILE A 44 -7.15 8.58 2.17
C ILE A 44 -6.02 8.97 3.13
N LYS A 45 -6.25 9.88 4.09
CA LYS A 45 -5.18 10.33 5.00
C LYS A 45 -4.70 9.24 5.95
N GLU A 46 -5.54 8.25 6.24
CA GLU A 46 -5.16 7.11 7.09
C GLU A 46 -4.06 6.25 6.45
N ILE A 47 -3.84 6.37 5.13
CA ILE A 47 -2.68 5.75 4.48
C ILE A 47 -1.37 6.37 4.95
N PHE A 48 -1.35 7.68 5.23
CA PHE A 48 -0.15 8.32 5.78
C PHE A 48 0.14 7.83 7.20
N GLU A 49 -0.89 7.56 8.01
CA GLU A 49 -0.69 6.96 9.33
C GLU A 49 -0.08 5.56 9.24
N LEU A 50 -0.43 4.78 8.20
CA LEU A 50 0.23 3.49 7.92
C LEU A 50 1.70 3.68 7.51
N LEU A 51 2.02 4.73 6.78
CA LEU A 51 3.39 5.11 6.46
C LEU A 51 4.16 5.55 7.72
N GLU A 52 3.52 6.12 8.73
CA GLU A 52 4.23 6.54 9.95
C GLU A 52 4.51 5.40 10.94
N ARG A 53 3.90 4.21 10.74
CA ARG A 53 4.13 3.07 11.63
C ARG A 53 5.60 2.62 11.64
N PRO A 54 6.16 2.25 12.80
CA PRO A 54 7.53 1.76 12.91
C PRO A 54 7.74 0.49 12.08
N SER A 55 8.93 0.36 11.49
CA SER A 55 9.33 -0.77 10.64
C SER A 55 9.17 -2.11 11.37
N TRP A 56 8.48 -3.06 10.74
CA TRP A 56 8.09 -4.34 11.32
C TRP A 56 8.25 -5.52 10.35
N LEU A 57 8.58 -5.25 9.09
CA LEU A 57 8.75 -6.25 8.02
C LEU A 57 10.22 -6.40 7.60
N GLY A 58 11.10 -5.56 8.13
CA GLY A 58 12.51 -5.44 7.72
C GLY A 58 12.68 -4.33 6.67
N GLU A 59 13.86 -3.72 6.63
CA GLU A 59 14.14 -2.48 5.88
C GLU A 59 13.70 -2.54 4.40
N GLU A 60 14.08 -3.58 3.67
CA GLU A 60 13.73 -3.75 2.25
C GLU A 60 12.22 -3.88 2.03
N SER A 61 11.55 -4.68 2.88
CA SER A 61 10.11 -4.92 2.79
C SER A 61 9.30 -3.68 3.13
N ASP A 62 9.68 -2.98 4.20
CA ASP A 62 9.03 -1.74 4.62
C ASP A 62 9.24 -0.64 3.56
N SER A 63 10.45 -0.51 3.01
CA SER A 63 10.75 0.43 1.93
C SER A 63 9.89 0.16 0.68
N LEU A 64 9.73 -1.11 0.29
CA LEU A 64 8.88 -1.49 -0.85
C LEU A 64 7.40 -1.18 -0.60
N VAL A 65 6.88 -1.53 0.60
CA VAL A 65 5.50 -1.23 1.00
C VAL A 65 5.23 0.27 0.99
N ARG A 66 6.15 1.07 1.54
CA ARG A 66 6.03 2.54 1.58
C ARG A 66 5.97 3.14 0.19
N ARG A 67 6.85 2.69 -0.71
CA ARG A 67 6.81 3.13 -2.13
C ARG A 67 5.49 2.76 -2.79
N ALA A 68 5.01 1.53 -2.59
CA ALA A 68 3.74 1.09 -3.19
C ALA A 68 2.53 1.90 -2.69
N LEU A 69 2.49 2.24 -1.39
CA LEU A 69 1.46 3.10 -0.81
C LEU A 69 1.57 4.55 -1.33
N LEU A 70 2.77 5.13 -1.36
CA LEU A 70 3.01 6.49 -1.84
C LEU A 70 2.62 6.66 -3.31
N SER A 71 3.04 5.75 -4.19
CA SER A 71 2.69 5.81 -5.62
C SER A 71 1.18 5.74 -5.83
N LEU A 72 0.48 4.99 -4.99
CA LEU A 72 -0.97 4.85 -5.11
C LEU A 72 -1.73 6.10 -4.64
N VAL A 73 -1.21 6.81 -3.63
CA VAL A 73 -1.74 8.11 -3.24
C VAL A 73 -1.50 9.15 -4.32
N ASP A 74 -0.31 9.15 -4.93
CA ASP A 74 0.05 10.04 -6.03
C ASP A 74 -0.86 9.85 -7.25
N GLU A 75 -1.11 8.60 -7.67
CA GLU A 75 -2.06 8.27 -8.74
C GLU A 75 -3.48 8.80 -8.46
N LYS A 76 -3.94 8.74 -7.20
CA LYS A 76 -5.26 9.25 -6.80
C LYS A 76 -5.32 10.77 -6.70
N SER A 77 -4.21 11.43 -6.37
CA SER A 77 -4.12 12.89 -6.30
C SER A 77 -3.93 13.54 -7.68
N GLY A 78 -3.29 12.84 -8.62
CA GLY A 78 -3.12 13.29 -10.01
C GLY A 78 -4.43 13.37 -10.81
N ASP A 79 -5.47 12.62 -10.42
CA ASP A 79 -6.80 12.64 -11.06
C ASP A 79 -7.61 13.92 -10.75
N THR A 80 -7.09 14.82 -9.90
CA THR A 80 -7.75 16.10 -9.53
C THR A 80 -7.12 17.32 -10.23
N GLY A 81 -6.38 17.12 -11.32
CA GLY A 81 -5.75 18.22 -12.03
C GLY A 81 -5.54 17.96 -13.50
N GLU A 82 -6.62 18.01 -14.28
CA GLU A 82 -6.67 18.50 -15.68
C GLU A 82 -8.10 18.92 -16.05
#